data_AF-A0A818QGJ9-F1
#
_entry.id   AF-A0A818QGJ9-F1
#
_cell.length_a   1.000
_cell.length_b   1.000
_cell.length_c   1.000
_cell.angle_alpha   90.00
_cell.angle_beta   90.00
_cell.angle_gamma   90.00
#
_symmetry.space_group_name_H-M   'P 1'
#
loop_
_entity.id
_entity.type
_entity.pdbx_description
1 polymer ?
#
loop_
_entity_poly.entity_id
_entity_poly.type
_entity_poly.pdbx_seq_one_letter_code
_entity_poly.pdbx_strand_id
1 'polypeptide(L)'
;MVVNEVAPPERKQWTNPVEFFLTLVAFGAFLIPYTFMLIFIGAPVFYLELTLGQFTSAGPLVVWKVNPLLRGIGYASMATNCFWGLYYMVLIAYCFYYLIASFQLVVPWSTCDNWWNTPLCTDQKTLANMSRNKRFN
;
A
#
# COMPACT_ATOMS: atom_id res chain seq x y z
N MET A 1 -35.37 -1.34 29.53
CA MET A 1 -35.39 -1.70 28.10
C MET A 1 -35.86 -0.48 27.32
N VAL A 2 -34.94 0.38 26.87
CA VAL A 2 -35.12 1.28 25.72
C VAL A 2 -33.71 1.47 25.15
N VAL A 3 -33.43 0.79 24.05
CA VAL A 3 -32.27 1.10 23.22
C VAL A 3 -32.65 2.41 22.55
N ASN A 4 -32.07 3.54 22.98
CA ASN A 4 -32.11 4.74 22.14
C ASN A 4 -31.30 4.41 20.90
N GLU A 5 -31.99 3.97 19.85
CA GLU A 5 -31.45 3.87 18.51
C GLU A 5 -30.96 5.27 18.14
N VAL A 6 -29.64 5.50 18.22
CA VAL A 6 -29.04 6.59 17.46
C VAL A 6 -29.34 6.24 16.02
N ALA A 7 -30.35 6.90 15.44
CA ALA A 7 -30.70 6.71 14.05
C ALA A 7 -29.40 6.81 13.22
N PRO A 8 -29.09 5.83 12.36
CA PRO A 8 -27.92 5.92 11.51
C PRO A 8 -28.00 7.25 10.76
N PRO A 9 -26.89 8.01 10.65
CA PRO A 9 -26.92 9.28 9.93
C PRO A 9 -27.54 9.03 8.55
N GLU A 10 -28.52 9.87 8.20
CA GLU A 10 -29.24 9.75 6.93
C GLU A 10 -28.22 9.70 5.80
N ARG A 11 -28.29 8.66 4.95
CA ARG A 11 -27.33 8.52 3.86
C ARG A 11 -27.47 9.73 2.95
N LYS A 12 -26.43 10.56 2.87
CA LYS A 12 -26.37 11.69 1.95
C LYS A 12 -26.61 11.15 0.52
N GLN A 13 -27.79 11.44 0.00
CA GLN A 13 -28.15 11.13 -1.38
C GLN A 13 -27.32 12.03 -2.31
N TRP A 14 -26.80 11.47 -3.39
CA TRP A 14 -26.12 12.27 -4.41
C TRP A 14 -27.08 13.34 -4.95
N THR A 15 -26.67 14.59 -4.88
CA THR A 15 -27.47 15.72 -5.40
C THR A 15 -27.52 15.69 -6.92
N ASN A 16 -26.44 15.26 -7.57
CA ASN A 16 -26.32 15.21 -9.03
C ASN A 16 -25.66 13.91 -9.53
N PRO A 17 -26.12 13.33 -10.66
CA PRO A 17 -25.47 12.17 -11.28
C PRO A 17 -24.03 12.45 -11.74
N VAL A 18 -23.71 13.73 -11.99
CA VAL A 18 -22.35 14.18 -12.32
C VAL A 18 -21.40 14.04 -11.12
N GLU A 19 -21.85 14.29 -9.88
CA GLU A 19 -21.04 14.07 -8.67
C GLU A 19 -20.75 12.58 -8.44
N PHE A 20 -21.74 11.73 -8.70
CA PHE A 20 -21.56 10.28 -8.67
C PHE A 20 -20.59 9.80 -9.74
N PHE A 21 -20.71 10.32 -10.97
CA PHE A 21 -19.78 10.00 -12.05
C PHE A 21 -18.38 10.56 -11.76
N LEU A 22 -18.25 11.77 -11.24
CA LEU A 22 -16.95 12.37 -10.90
C LEU A 22 -16.26 11.63 -9.76
N THR A 23 -16.99 11.09 -8.79
CA THR A 23 -16.39 10.28 -7.72
C THR A 23 -16.03 8.87 -8.20
N LEU A 24 -16.90 8.20 -8.98
CA LEU A 24 -16.58 6.92 -9.62
C LEU A 24 -15.39 7.03 -10.58
N VAL A 25 -15.39 8.08 -11.41
CA VAL A 25 -14.29 8.40 -12.30
C VAL A 25 -13.10 8.80 -11.45
N ALA A 26 -13.16 9.62 -10.40
CA ALA A 26 -11.97 9.92 -9.58
C ALA A 26 -11.30 8.67 -8.96
N PHE A 27 -12.06 7.68 -8.47
CA PHE A 27 -11.49 6.45 -7.92
C PHE A 27 -10.97 5.46 -9.00
N GLY A 28 -11.52 5.48 -10.22
CA GLY A 28 -11.12 4.63 -11.35
C GLY A 28 -10.32 5.31 -12.48
N ALA A 29 -10.20 6.64 -12.45
CA ALA A 29 -9.64 7.47 -13.52
C ALA A 29 -8.14 7.41 -13.54
N PHE A 30 -7.49 7.04 -12.43
CA PHE A 30 -6.05 6.78 -12.44
C PHE A 30 -5.69 5.64 -13.40
N LEU A 31 -6.62 4.71 -13.67
CA LEU A 31 -6.39 3.61 -14.60
C LEU A 31 -6.20 4.10 -16.05
N ILE A 32 -6.84 5.20 -16.43
CA ILE A 32 -6.76 5.75 -17.80
C ILE A 32 -5.35 6.29 -18.12
N PRO A 33 -4.75 7.23 -17.37
CA PRO A 33 -3.37 7.66 -17.59
C PRO A 33 -2.37 6.54 -17.26
N TYR A 34 -2.67 5.65 -16.32
CA TYR A 34 -1.81 4.49 -16.02
C TYR A 34 -1.67 3.55 -17.22
N THR A 35 -2.79 3.12 -17.82
CA THR A 35 -2.76 2.24 -19.00
C THR A 35 -2.13 2.92 -20.20
N PHE A 36 -2.40 4.22 -20.40
CA PHE A 36 -1.74 5.00 -21.44
C PHE A 36 -0.21 5.03 -21.26
N MET A 37 0.29 5.42 -20.08
CA MET A 37 1.73 5.45 -19.81
C MET A 37 2.37 4.05 -19.87
N LEU A 38 1.63 3.01 -19.45
CA LEU A 38 2.09 1.63 -19.52
C LEU A 38 2.26 1.17 -20.97
N ILE A 39 1.32 1.48 -21.87
CA ILE A 39 1.41 1.08 -23.28
C ILE A 39 2.49 1.88 -24.01
N PHE A 40 2.57 3.20 -23.80
CA PHE A 40 3.47 4.06 -24.57
C PHE A 40 4.89 4.14 -24.01
N ILE A 41 5.10 3.97 -22.71
CA ILE A 41 6.43 4.07 -22.07
C ILE A 41 6.83 2.74 -21.44
N GLY A 42 5.95 2.13 -20.64
CA GLY A 42 6.25 0.90 -19.91
C GLY A 42 6.59 -0.28 -20.84
N ALA A 43 5.70 -0.61 -21.78
CA ALA A 43 5.86 -1.74 -22.67
C ALA A 43 7.06 -1.60 -23.62
N PRO A 44 7.34 -0.44 -24.25
CA PRO A 44 8.54 -0.26 -25.05
C PRO A 44 9.84 -0.36 -24.25
N VAL A 45 9.89 0.22 -23.05
CA VAL A 45 11.08 0.14 -22.18
C VAL A 45 11.33 -1.30 -21.73
N PHE A 46 10.27 -2.01 -21.32
CA PHE A 46 10.36 -3.42 -20.92
C PHE A 46 10.81 -4.31 -22.09
N TYR A 47 10.26 -4.09 -23.29
CA TYR A 47 10.67 -4.82 -24.48
C TYR A 47 12.14 -4.55 -24.85
N LEU A 48 12.60 -3.31 -24.75
CA LEU A 48 14.00 -2.94 -24.95
C LEU A 48 14.91 -3.65 -23.95
N GLU A 49 14.54 -3.70 -22.67
CA GLU A 49 15.31 -4.38 -21.63
C GLU A 49 15.42 -5.89 -21.89
N LEU A 50 14.29 -6.54 -22.23
CA LEU A 50 14.26 -7.96 -22.56
C LEU A 50 15.11 -8.29 -23.78
N THR A 51 14.94 -7.54 -24.87
CA THR A 51 15.70 -7.79 -26.11
C THR A 51 17.19 -7.56 -25.89
N LEU A 52 17.60 -6.48 -25.21
CA LEU A 52 19.01 -6.25 -24.87
C LEU A 52 19.59 -7.37 -23.98
N GLY A 53 18.84 -7.83 -22.99
CA GLY A 53 19.23 -8.94 -22.12
C GLY A 53 19.42 -10.24 -22.91
N GLN A 54 18.52 -10.55 -23.84
CA GLN A 54 18.60 -11.74 -24.69
C GLN A 54 19.72 -11.66 -25.73
N PHE A 55 19.94 -10.51 -26.37
CA PHE A 55 20.97 -10.34 -27.40
C PHE A 55 22.39 -10.34 -26.83
N THR A 56 22.59 -9.74 -25.65
CA THR A 56 23.92 -9.63 -25.04
C THR A 56 24.22 -10.77 -24.07
N SER A 57 23.19 -11.51 -23.61
CA SER A 57 23.29 -12.55 -22.57
C SER A 57 24.08 -12.07 -21.35
N ALA A 58 23.99 -10.78 -21.05
CA ALA A 58 24.83 -10.10 -20.07
C ALA A 58 23.99 -9.25 -19.11
N GLY A 59 24.52 -9.02 -17.92
CA GLY A 59 23.87 -8.19 -16.91
C GLY A 59 23.88 -6.70 -17.24
N PRO A 60 23.08 -5.88 -16.53
CA PRO A 60 22.89 -4.46 -16.81
C PRO A 60 24.17 -3.63 -16.76
N LEU A 61 25.20 -4.05 -16.03
CA LEU A 61 26.51 -3.37 -16.03
C LEU A 61 27.29 -3.56 -17.34
N VAL A 62 27.11 -4.70 -18.01
CA VAL A 62 27.89 -5.09 -19.19
C VAL A 62 27.15 -4.73 -20.48
N VAL A 63 25.82 -4.76 -20.49
CA VAL A 63 24.99 -4.41 -21.66
C VAL A 63 25.30 -3.02 -22.20
N TRP A 64 25.49 -2.02 -21.34
CA TRP A 64 25.78 -0.64 -21.76
C TRP A 64 27.22 -0.41 -22.23
N LYS A 65 28.06 -1.45 -22.34
CA LYS A 65 29.39 -1.31 -22.97
C LYS A 65 29.32 -1.04 -24.48
N VAL A 66 28.17 -1.31 -25.12
CA VAL A 66 27.91 -1.06 -26.55
C VAL A 66 28.02 0.43 -26.90
N ASN A 67 27.59 1.34 -26.01
CA ASN A 67 27.75 2.78 -26.18
C ASN A 67 28.40 3.41 -24.92
N PRO A 68 29.62 3.95 -25.00
CA PRO A 68 30.33 4.50 -23.85
C PRO A 68 29.61 5.67 -23.16
N LEU A 69 28.76 6.43 -23.88
CA LEU A 69 27.98 7.53 -23.30
C LEU A 69 26.89 7.03 -22.33
N LEU A 70 26.39 5.81 -22.51
CA LEU A 70 25.28 5.24 -21.74
C LEU A 70 25.74 4.34 -20.59
N ARG A 71 27.06 4.21 -20.36
CA ARG A 71 27.63 3.37 -19.28
C ARG A 71 27.10 3.73 -17.89
N GLY A 72 26.76 4.99 -17.65
CA GLY A 72 26.20 5.45 -16.38
C GLY A 72 24.86 4.80 -16.02
N ILE A 73 24.05 4.40 -17.01
CA ILE A 73 22.73 3.79 -16.79
C ILE A 73 22.87 2.44 -16.08
N GLY A 74 23.87 1.64 -16.44
CA GLY A 74 24.12 0.35 -15.79
C GLY A 74 24.46 0.49 -14.31
N TYR A 75 25.33 1.45 -13.96
CA TYR A 75 25.69 1.73 -12.57
C TYR A 75 24.50 2.29 -11.78
N ALA A 76 23.74 3.22 -12.37
CA ALA A 76 22.55 3.79 -11.74
C ALA A 76 21.48 2.72 -11.47
N SER A 77 21.26 1.82 -12.44
CA SER A 77 20.33 0.69 -12.28
C SER A 77 20.77 -0.25 -11.15
N MET A 78 22.06 -0.61 -11.08
CA MET A 78 22.57 -1.47 -10.01
C MET A 78 22.45 -0.83 -8.62
N ALA A 79 22.81 0.45 -8.49
CA ALA A 79 22.69 1.19 -7.23
C ALA A 79 21.23 1.33 -6.78
N THR A 80 20.32 1.63 -7.71
CA THR A 80 18.88 1.74 -7.42
C THR A 80 18.33 0.40 -6.95
N ASN A 81 18.63 -0.70 -7.64
CA ASN A 81 18.22 -2.04 -7.23
C ASN A 81 18.75 -2.43 -5.85
N CYS A 82 19.98 -2.05 -5.51
CA CYS A 82 20.53 -2.28 -4.17
C CYS A 82 19.75 -1.52 -3.09
N PHE A 83 19.44 -0.24 -3.32
CA PHE A 83 18.67 0.57 -2.39
C PHE A 83 17.25 0.01 -2.17
N TRP A 84 16.54 -0.32 -3.26
CA TRP A 84 15.22 -0.96 -3.17
C TRP A 84 15.32 -2.32 -2.45
N GLY A 85 16.33 -3.13 -2.76
CA GLY A 85 16.53 -4.43 -2.11
C GLY A 85 16.66 -4.32 -0.60
N LEU A 86 17.51 -3.41 -0.10
CA LEU A 86 17.69 -3.19 1.33
C LEU A 86 16.39 -2.74 2.02
N TYR A 87 15.67 -1.81 1.40
CA TYR A 87 14.38 -1.34 1.91
C TYR A 87 13.32 -2.47 1.95
N TYR A 88 13.22 -3.27 0.89
CA TYR A 88 12.22 -4.34 0.81
C TYR A 88 12.51 -5.50 1.76
N MET A 89 13.78 -5.81 2.09
CA MET A 89 14.08 -6.84 3.09
C MET A 89 13.51 -6.50 4.47
N VAL A 90 13.49 -5.22 4.84
CA VAL A 90 12.86 -4.75 6.09
C VAL A 90 11.34 -4.92 6.03
N LEU A 91 10.70 -4.56 4.90
CA LEU A 91 9.26 -4.78 4.72
C LEU A 91 8.87 -6.26 4.81
N ILE A 92 9.66 -7.14 4.17
CA ILE A 92 9.44 -8.59 4.24
C ILE A 92 9.58 -9.09 5.68
N ALA A 93 10.58 -8.59 6.43
CA ALA A 93 10.73 -8.93 7.84
C ALA A 93 9.51 -8.50 8.67
N TYR A 94 8.94 -7.31 8.43
CA TYR A 94 7.68 -6.90 9.07
C TYR A 94 6.52 -7.82 8.69
N CYS A 95 6.35 -8.16 7.41
CA CYS A 95 5.31 -9.09 6.97
C CYS A 95 5.42 -10.45 7.69
N PHE A 96 6.64 -11.01 7.79
CA PHE A 96 6.87 -12.25 8.53
C PHE A 96 6.60 -12.11 10.03
N TYR A 97 6.99 -11.00 10.65
CA TYR A 97 6.70 -10.73 12.04
C TYR A 97 5.19 -10.74 12.32
N TYR A 98 4.41 -9.98 11.54
CA TYR A 98 2.96 -9.93 11.68
C TYR A 98 2.28 -11.25 11.30
N LEU A 99 2.81 -11.99 10.32
CA LEU A 99 2.34 -13.32 9.96
C LEU A 99 2.47 -14.29 11.13
N ILE A 100 3.66 -14.37 11.75
CA ILE A 100 3.90 -15.27 12.88
C ILE A 100 3.08 -14.85 14.10
N ALA A 101 3.02 -13.54 14.38
CA ALA A 101 2.20 -13.00 15.48
C ALA A 101 0.70 -13.28 15.31
N SER A 102 0.24 -13.53 14.08
CA SER A 102 -1.16 -13.86 13.80
C SER A 102 -1.54 -15.31 14.13
N PHE A 103 -0.58 -16.20 14.38
CA PHE A 103 -0.88 -17.59 14.78
C PHE A 103 -1.28 -17.74 16.27
N GLN A 104 -1.37 -16.63 17.00
CA GLN A 104 -1.86 -16.61 18.38
C GLN A 104 -3.39 -16.62 18.41
N LEU A 105 -3.98 -17.24 19.43
CA LEU A 105 -5.45 -17.35 19.57
C LEU A 105 -6.12 -15.98 19.75
N VAL A 106 -5.43 -15.04 20.40
CA VAL A 106 -5.81 -13.63 20.48
C VAL A 106 -4.66 -12.82 19.90
N VAL A 107 -4.91 -12.09 18.82
CA VAL A 107 -3.87 -11.29 18.16
C VAL A 107 -3.48 -10.08 19.02
N PRO A 108 -2.19 -9.72 19.09
CA PRO A 108 -1.70 -8.75 20.07
C PRO A 108 -2.24 -7.33 19.83
N TRP A 109 -2.58 -6.96 18.59
CA TRP A 109 -3.18 -5.68 18.24
C TRP A 109 -4.71 -5.62 18.44
N SER A 110 -5.35 -6.67 18.97
CA SER A 110 -6.79 -6.66 19.27
C SER A 110 -7.14 -6.02 20.62
N THR A 111 -6.16 -5.87 21.52
CA THR A 111 -6.39 -5.36 22.88
C THR A 111 -5.44 -4.22 23.23
N CYS A 112 -5.87 -3.36 24.15
CA CYS A 112 -5.06 -2.27 24.68
C CYS A 112 -4.22 -2.67 25.91
N ASP A 113 -4.15 -3.95 26.27
CA ASP A 113 -3.42 -4.45 27.45
C ASP A 113 -2.01 -4.97 27.09
N ASN A 114 -1.21 -4.11 26.45
CA ASN A 114 0.17 -4.42 26.11
C ASN A 114 1.12 -3.36 26.64
N TRP A 115 2.36 -3.76 26.93
CA TRP A 115 3.37 -2.86 27.49
C TRP A 115 3.80 -1.73 26.55
N TRP A 116 3.60 -1.88 25.23
CA TRP A 116 3.90 -0.86 24.23
C TRP A 116 2.75 0.13 23.99
N ASN A 117 1.60 -0.06 24.64
CA ASN A 117 0.45 0.80 24.42
C ASN A 117 0.56 2.12 25.18
N THR A 118 0.07 3.18 24.55
CA THR A 118 -0.04 4.51 25.15
C THR A 118 -1.35 4.63 25.94
N PRO A 119 -1.47 5.58 26.89
CA PRO A 119 -2.72 5.80 27.64
C PRO A 119 -3.90 6.24 26.76
N LEU A 120 -3.65 6.57 25.49
CA LEU A 120 -4.68 6.92 24.50
C LEU A 120 -5.22 5.70 23.74
N CYS A 121 -4.65 4.50 23.96
CA CYS A 121 -5.13 3.28 23.32
C CYS A 121 -6.57 3.00 23.77
N THR A 122 -7.46 2.84 22.79
CA THR A 122 -8.85 2.49 23.08
C THR A 122 -9.25 1.25 22.27
N ASP A 123 -9.70 0.21 22.98
CA ASP A 123 -10.23 -1.01 22.38
C ASP A 123 -11.76 -1.10 22.51
N GLN A 124 -12.36 -2.08 21.82
CA GLN A 124 -13.82 -2.28 21.81
C GLN A 124 -14.39 -2.43 23.23
N LYS A 125 -13.64 -3.05 24.15
CA LYS A 125 -14.04 -3.27 25.54
C LYS A 125 -14.06 -1.95 26.33
N THR A 126 -13.02 -1.14 26.18
CA THR A 126 -12.93 0.20 26.80
C THR A 126 -14.02 1.11 26.27
N LEU A 127 -14.31 1.11 24.96
CA LEU A 127 -15.42 1.85 24.37
C LEU A 127 -16.78 1.43 24.95
N ALA A 128 -17.01 0.12 25.12
CA ALA A 128 -18.24 -0.39 25.70
C ALA A 128 -18.40 0.01 27.18
N ASN A 129 -17.31 -0.01 27.95
CA ASN A 129 -17.30 0.44 29.35
C ASN A 129 -17.57 1.95 29.47
N MET A 130 -16.93 2.78 28.65
CA MET A 130 -17.18 4.22 28.63
C MET A 130 -18.63 4.55 28.23
N SER A 131 -19.15 3.87 27.20
CA SER A 131 -20.54 4.04 26.76
C SER A 131 -21.55 3.63 27.83
N ARG A 132 -21.23 2.58 28.60
CA ARG A 132 -22.03 2.14 29.73
C ARG A 132 -22.00 3.16 30.87
N ASN A 133 -20.82 3.68 31.22
CA ASN A 133 -20.66 4.67 32.30
C ASN A 133 -21.39 5.99 31.99
N LYS A 134 -21.38 6.40 30.71
CA LYS A 134 -22.15 7.56 30.22
C LYS A 134 -23.67 7.37 30.23
N ARG A 135 -24.16 6.15 30.42
CA ARG A 135 -25.59 5.82 30.50
C ARG A 135 -26.08 5.75 31.95
N PHE A 136 -25.17 5.69 32.92
CA PHE A 136 -25.48 5.61 34.35
C PHE A 136 -25.23 6.92 35.12
N ASN A 137 -24.63 7.91 34.47
CA ASN A 137 -24.60 9.33 34.89
C ASN A 137 -25.57 10.12 34.00
#